data_AF-A0A6P1MI53-F1
#
_entry.id   AF-A0A6P1MI53-F1
#
_cell.length_a   1.000
_cell.length_b   1.000
_cell.length_c   1.000
_cell.angle_alpha   90.00
_cell.angle_beta   90.00
_cell.angle_gamma   90.00
#
_symmetry.space_group_name_H-M   'P 1'
#
loop_
_entity.id
_entity.type
_entity.pdbx_description
1 polymer ?
#
loop_
_entity_poly.entity_id
_entity_poly.type
_entity_poly.pdbx_seq_one_letter_code
_entity_poly.pdbx_strand_id
1 'polypeptide(L)'
;MNVNTGELFRMSPEMEKELARRFSERDERFKEMFKPVPVEFSEEVEQELNGQDRGLVDMTKGTPLVKWAKSQQSHKGPNRKQRRQMAKESRRKNRG
;
A
#
# COMPACT_ATOMS: atom_id res chain seq x y z
N MET A 1 4.46 8.88 19.36
CA MET A 1 4.28 7.60 18.64
C MET A 1 3.99 7.94 17.19
N ASN A 2 4.82 7.52 16.23
CA ASN A 2 4.45 7.61 14.81
C ASN A 2 3.57 6.38 14.52
N VAL A 3 2.26 6.58 14.44
CA VAL A 3 1.34 5.49 14.08
C VAL A 3 1.40 5.36 12.57
N ASN A 4 2.01 4.29 12.08
CA ASN A 4 2.01 3.98 10.66
C ASN A 4 0.64 3.38 10.33
N THR A 5 -0.25 4.15 9.71
CA THR A 5 -1.61 3.72 9.37
C THR A 5 -1.80 3.65 7.87
N GLY A 6 -2.57 2.66 7.42
CA GLY A 6 -3.07 2.53 6.06
C GLY A 6 -4.55 2.88 6.01
N GLU A 7 -5.03 3.37 4.87
CA GLU A 7 -6.45 3.62 4.67
C GLU A 7 -7.10 2.43 3.96
N LEU A 8 -8.23 1.99 4.49
CA LEU A 8 -9.05 0.91 3.93
C LEU A 8 -10.43 1.46 3.57
N PHE A 9 -10.92 1.09 2.40
CA PHE A 9 -12.19 1.57 1.87
C PHE A 9 -13.03 0.39 1.38
N ARG A 10 -14.33 0.43 1.67
CA ARG A 10 -15.31 -0.41 1.00
C ARG A 10 -15.66 0.25 -0.33
N MET A 11 -15.48 -0.49 -1.42
CA MET A 11 -15.75 0.03 -2.76
C MET A 11 -17.26 0.02 -3.03
N SER A 12 -17.94 1.11 -2.68
CA SER A 12 -19.33 1.36 -3.08
C SER A 12 -19.41 2.26 -4.31
N PRO A 13 -20.53 2.26 -5.07
CA PRO A 13 -20.73 3.17 -6.20
C PRO A 13 -20.60 4.65 -5.81
N GLU A 14 -20.99 5.01 -4.59
CA GLU A 14 -20.85 6.36 -4.04
C GLU A 14 -19.38 6.71 -3.79
N MET A 15 -18.63 5.79 -3.17
CA MET A 15 -17.21 5.96 -2.89
C MET A 15 -16.40 6.03 -4.19
N GLU A 16 -16.73 5.21 -5.19
CA GLU A 16 -16.10 5.23 -6.50
C GLU A 16 -16.30 6.59 -7.19
N LYS A 17 -17.52 7.14 -7.16
CA LYS A 17 -17.80 8.49 -7.68
C LYS A 17 -17.05 9.58 -6.92
N GLU A 18 -16.95 9.48 -5.60
CA GLU A 18 -16.24 10.46 -4.79
C GLU A 18 -14.73 10.41 -5.05
N LEU A 19 -14.17 9.20 -5.15
CA LEU A 19 -12.79 8.98 -5.51
C LEU A 19 -12.49 9.46 -6.95
N ALA A 20 -13.35 9.18 -7.92
CA ALA A 20 -13.23 9.66 -9.29
C ALA A 20 -13.38 11.18 -9.42
N ARG A 21 -14.20 11.81 -8.56
CA ARG A 21 -14.33 13.27 -8.50
C ARG A 21 -13.08 13.91 -7.90
N ARG A 22 -12.48 13.27 -6.89
CA ARG A 22 -11.30 13.78 -6.18
C ARG A 22 -10.02 13.59 -6.98
N PHE A 23 -9.94 12.48 -7.71
CA PHE A 23 -8.87 12.15 -8.63
C PHE A 23 -9.47 12.11 -10.02
N SER A 24 -9.40 13.24 -10.74
CA SER A 24 -9.77 13.38 -12.16
C SER A 24 -9.67 12.06 -12.93
N GLU A 25 -10.75 11.62 -13.59
CA GLU A 25 -10.89 10.34 -14.34
C GLU A 25 -9.73 10.03 -15.31
N ARG A 26 -8.87 11.01 -15.63
CA ARG A 26 -7.70 10.87 -16.49
C ARG A 26 -6.38 10.54 -15.79
N ASP A 27 -6.37 10.42 -14.47
CA ASP A 27 -5.14 10.15 -13.75
C ASP A 27 -4.89 8.63 -13.68
N GLU A 28 -4.06 8.10 -14.59
CA GLU A 28 -3.64 6.68 -14.59
C GLU A 28 -3.07 6.23 -13.23
N ARG A 29 -2.61 7.20 -12.42
CA ARG A 29 -2.16 7.01 -11.04
C ARG A 29 -3.27 6.50 -10.12
N PHE A 30 -4.55 6.65 -10.44
CA PHE A 30 -5.65 6.16 -9.62
C PHE A 30 -5.57 4.64 -9.40
N LYS A 31 -5.30 3.87 -10.47
CA LYS A 31 -5.12 2.40 -10.39
C LYS A 31 -3.83 1.99 -9.69
N GLU A 32 -2.87 2.89 -9.58
CA GLU A 32 -1.65 2.68 -8.81
C GLU A 32 -1.85 2.96 -7.32
N MET A 33 -2.70 3.95 -6.99
CA MET A 33 -2.97 4.38 -5.61
C MET A 33 -3.91 3.43 -4.86
N PHE A 34 -4.88 2.84 -5.56
CA PHE A 34 -5.83 1.92 -4.95
C PHE A 34 -5.57 0.48 -5.43
N LYS A 35 -5.33 -0.42 -4.47
CA LYS A 35 -5.15 -1.85 -4.75
C LYS A 35 -6.34 -2.62 -4.20
N PRO A 36 -7.05 -3.40 -5.04
CA PRO A 36 -8.16 -4.22 -4.56
C PRO A 36 -7.61 -5.28 -3.59
N VAL A 37 -8.25 -5.40 -2.44
CA VAL A 37 -7.90 -6.41 -1.45
C VAL A 37 -8.36 -7.79 -1.96
N PRO A 38 -7.49 -8.81 -1.95
CA PRO A 38 -7.88 -10.19 -2.25
C PRO A 38 -9.02 -10.68 -1.35
N VAL A 39 -9.90 -11.50 -1.91
CA VAL A 39 -11.05 -12.07 -1.19
C VAL A 39 -10.62 -12.90 0.03
N GLU A 40 -9.42 -13.46 0.01
CA GLU A 40 -8.83 -14.21 1.13
C GLU A 40 -8.69 -13.38 2.42
N PHE A 41 -8.68 -12.05 2.33
CA PHE A 41 -8.60 -11.15 3.47
C PHE A 41 -9.94 -10.45 3.78
N SER A 42 -11.06 -10.90 3.20
CA SER A 42 -12.37 -10.25 3.37
C SER A 42 -12.81 -10.21 4.84
N GLU A 43 -12.59 -11.28 5.60
CA GLU A 43 -12.94 -11.34 7.02
C GLU A 43 -12.14 -10.32 7.86
N GLU A 44 -10.83 -10.21 7.61
CA GLU A 44 -9.98 -9.19 8.28
C GLU A 44 -10.39 -7.78 7.88
N VAL A 45 -10.77 -7.56 6.62
CA VAL A 45 -11.28 -6.28 6.13
C VAL A 45 -12.57 -5.89 6.84
N GLU A 46 -13.52 -6.82 6.98
CA GLU A 46 -14.78 -6.55 7.69
C GLU A 46 -14.56 -6.23 9.17
N GLN A 47 -13.62 -6.92 9.82
CA GLN A 47 -13.25 -6.66 11.21
C GLN A 47 -12.62 -5.28 11.38
N GLU A 48 -11.67 -4.90 10.52
CA GLU A 48 -11.01 -3.58 10.61
C GLU A 48 -11.95 -2.43 10.20
N LEU A 49 -12.89 -2.67 9.27
CA LEU A 49 -13.91 -1.68 8.89
C LEU A 49 -15.02 -1.55 9.94
N ASN A 50 -15.29 -2.60 10.72
CA ASN A 50 -16.31 -2.60 11.78
C ASN A 50 -17.68 -2.05 11.29
N GLY A 51 -18.08 -2.44 10.09
CA GLY A 51 -19.32 -2.00 9.45
C GLY A 51 -19.29 -0.61 8.82
N GLN A 52 -18.17 0.11 8.86
CA GLN A 52 -17.98 1.39 8.20
C GLN A 52 -17.50 1.24 6.76
N ASP A 53 -17.71 2.27 5.94
CA ASP A 53 -17.23 2.27 4.55
C ASP A 53 -15.75 2.69 4.42
N ARG A 54 -15.16 3.22 5.50
CA ARG A 54 -13.76 3.61 5.57
C ARG A 54 -13.19 3.35 6.96
N GLY A 55 -11.97 2.83 7.02
CA GLY A 55 -11.24 2.59 8.27
C GLY A 55 -9.75 2.90 8.16
N LEU A 56 -9.12 3.15 9.30
CA LEU A 56 -7.67 3.22 9.42
C LEU A 56 -7.15 1.90 9.96
N VAL A 57 -6.27 1.25 9.20
CA VAL A 57 -5.63 0.00 9.59
C VAL A 57 -4.26 0.32 10.17
N ASP A 58 -3.97 -0.24 11.34
CA ASP A 58 -2.63 -0.15 11.92
C ASP A 58 -1.64 -1.02 11.14
N MET A 59 -0.76 -0.37 10.37
CA MET A 59 0.23 -1.03 9.53
C MET A 59 1.40 -1.60 10.35
N THR A 60 1.43 -1.43 11.67
CA THR A 60 2.42 -2.09 12.53
C THR A 60 2.02 -3.53 12.85
N LYS A 61 0.73 -3.88 12.70
CA LYS A 61 0.21 -5.22 12.93
C LYS A 61 0.87 -6.26 11.99
N GLY A 62 0.92 -7.50 12.48
CA GLY A 62 1.50 -8.65 11.79
C GLY A 62 0.50 -9.48 10.98
N THR A 63 -0.69 -8.95 10.70
CA THR A 63 -1.78 -9.67 10.06
C THR A 63 -1.51 -9.94 8.56
N PRO A 64 -2.09 -10.99 7.98
CA PRO A 64 -2.07 -11.25 6.54
C PRO A 64 -2.43 -10.04 5.68
N LEU A 65 -3.51 -9.31 6.01
CA LEU A 65 -3.92 -8.10 5.29
C LEU A 65 -2.81 -7.04 5.26
N VAL A 66 -2.19 -6.77 6.41
CA VAL A 66 -1.13 -5.75 6.52
C VAL A 66 0.14 -6.20 5.80
N LYS A 67 0.49 -7.49 5.86
CA LYS A 67 1.64 -8.05 5.12
C LYS A 67 1.44 -7.88 3.61
N TRP A 68 0.24 -8.20 3.11
CA TRP A 68 -0.12 -7.98 1.71
C TRP A 68 -0.09 -6.48 1.35
N ALA A 69 -0.68 -5.61 2.16
CA ALA A 69 -0.68 -4.16 1.90
C ALA A 69 0.75 -3.60 1.81
N LYS A 70 1.64 -4.05 2.71
CA LYS A 70 3.08 -3.72 2.66
C LYS A 70 3.76 -4.24 1.41
N SER A 71 3.42 -5.44 0.93
CA SER A 71 4.01 -5.99 -0.29
C SER A 71 3.64 -5.17 -1.52
N GLN A 72 2.40 -4.64 -1.57
CA GLN A 72 1.97 -3.75 -2.64
C GLN A 72 2.73 -2.41 -2.64
N GLN A 73 3.10 -1.89 -1.46
CA GLN A 73 3.91 -0.67 -1.34
C GLN A 73 5.40 -0.88 -1.65
N SER A 74 5.91 -2.10 -1.45
CA SER A 74 7.33 -2.41 -1.48
C SER A 74 8.01 -2.33 -2.85
N HIS A 75 7.27 -2.11 -3.94
CA HIS A 75 7.84 -1.93 -5.28
C HIS A 75 8.61 -0.61 -5.49
N LYS A 76 8.67 0.30 -4.50
CA LYS A 76 9.34 1.61 -4.65
C LYS A 76 10.80 1.71 -4.17
N GLY A 77 11.47 0.62 -3.82
CA GLY A 77 12.88 0.75 -3.42
C GLY A 77 13.74 -0.52 -3.48
N PRO A 78 15.05 -0.38 -3.79
CA PRO A 78 15.95 -1.51 -3.78
C PRO A 78 16.00 -2.13 -2.39
N ASN A 79 15.79 -3.45 -2.33
CA ASN A 79 15.98 -4.25 -1.12
C ASN A 79 17.37 -3.94 -0.51
N ARG A 80 17.52 -4.03 0.82
CA ARG A 80 18.80 -3.96 1.54
C ARG A 80 19.95 -4.70 0.83
N LYS A 81 19.68 -5.85 0.19
CA LYS A 81 20.65 -6.61 -0.61
C LYS A 81 21.10 -5.85 -1.88
N GLN A 82 20.16 -5.26 -2.62
CA GLN A 82 20.43 -4.42 -3.80
C GLN A 82 21.15 -3.12 -3.42
N ARG A 83 20.77 -2.48 -2.29
CA ARG A 83 21.50 -1.30 -1.76
C ARG A 83 22.96 -1.63 -1.44
N ARG A 84 23.23 -2.82 -0.88
CA ARG A 84 24.60 -3.30 -0.61
C ARG A 84 25.40 -3.56 -1.89
N GLN A 85 24.78 -4.09 -2.94
CA GLN A 85 25.44 -4.32 -4.23
C GLN A 85 25.78 -3.00 -4.92
N MET A 86 24.84 -2.05 -5.01
CA MET A 86 25.12 -0.71 -5.55
C MET A 86 26.25 0.00 -4.81
N ALA A 87 26.27 -0.08 -3.48
CA ALA A 87 27.34 0.51 -2.67
C ALA A 87 28.71 -0.15 -2.93
N LYS A 88 28.75 -1.47 -3.15
CA LYS A 88 29.99 -2.18 -3.53
C LYS A 88 30.46 -1.78 -4.93
N GLU A 89 29.54 -1.68 -5.87
CA GLU A 89 29.83 -1.37 -7.28
C GLU A 89 30.33 0.07 -7.45
N SER A 90 29.69 1.03 -6.76
CA SER A 90 30.15 2.42 -6.69
C SER A 90 31.56 2.56 -6.12
N ARG A 91 31.89 1.84 -5.04
CA ARG A 91 33.24 1.85 -4.44
C ARG A 91 34.31 1.25 -5.36
N ARG A 92 33.94 0.30 -6.22
CA ARG A 92 34.86 -0.35 -7.17
C ARG A 92 35.18 0.57 -8.36
N LYS A 93 34.20 1.37 -8.80
CA LYS A 93 34.32 2.31 -9.92
C LYS A 93 35.09 3.59 -9.57
N ASN A 94 35.01 4.07 -8.33
CA ASN A 94 35.71 5.28 -7.86
C ASN A 94 37.15 5.04 -7.36
N ARG A 95 37.63 3.79 -7.42
CA ARG A 95 38.99 3.41 -7.02
C ARG A 95 39.83 2.86 -8.18
N GLY A 96 39.25 2.77 -9.38
CA GLY A 96 39.91 2.37 -10.61
C GLY A 96 40.26 3.57 -11.45
#